data_AF-M6AFD0-F1
#
_entry.id   AF-M6AFD0-F1
#
_cell.length_a   1.000
_cell.length_b   1.000
_cell.length_c   1.000
_cell.angle_alpha   90.00
_cell.angle_beta   90.00
_cell.angle_gamma   90.00
#
_symmetry.space_group_name_H-M   'P 1'
#
loop_
_entity.id
_entity.type
_entity.pdbx_description
1 polymer ?
#
loop_
_entity_poly.entity_id
_entity_poly.type
_entity_poly.pdbx_seq_one_letter_code
_entity_poly.pdbx_strand_id
1 'polypeptide(L)'
;MNYIIDKYSNIVIWMNTDPNRLTGVETWANFDPDQHEVIYSVHYNPQIGESFRAEIRDGIAQVFIPKNVYNKTSGQKRVLQSWEDQIDSETETEDEPATDAKKAVIPNQIHTKSGWIIDLVQKKDFLIKLVNSICESEITAGFISSALGAPHFYSSDRDDQLNLVGLGSLNSSVSYKCTDQNGIKKYRNHTSEQIKQVLNDGAARKAFLLQKCANLKSELQAIDTVEELDKVDITSGWD
;
A
#
# COMPACT_ATOMS: atom_id res chain seq x y z
N MET A 1 7.42 -41.19 12.74
CA MET A 1 6.34 -41.41 13.72
C MET A 1 5.15 -41.99 12.99
N ASN A 2 4.44 -42.89 13.64
CA ASN A 2 3.21 -43.50 13.13
C ASN A 2 2.02 -42.90 13.90
N TYR A 3 0.93 -42.67 13.18
CA TYR A 3 -0.31 -42.11 13.71
C TYR A 3 -1.43 -43.07 13.36
N ILE A 4 -2.42 -43.14 14.24
CA ILE A 4 -3.73 -43.67 13.87
C ILE A 4 -4.70 -42.50 13.89
N ILE A 5 -5.37 -42.33 12.77
CA ILE A 5 -6.41 -41.31 12.61
C ILE A 5 -7.77 -41.98 12.46
N ASP A 6 -8.80 -41.34 13.01
CA ASP A 6 -10.18 -41.67 12.71
C ASP A 6 -10.54 -41.18 11.30
N LYS A 7 -11.03 -42.08 10.44
CA LYS A 7 -11.30 -41.81 9.02
C LYS A 7 -12.40 -40.78 8.78
N TYR A 8 -13.31 -40.59 9.74
CA TYR A 8 -14.46 -39.70 9.59
C TYR A 8 -14.15 -38.27 10.04
N SER A 9 -13.44 -38.13 11.15
CA SER A 9 -13.11 -36.85 11.77
C SER A 9 -11.70 -36.34 11.44
N ASN A 10 -10.84 -37.21 10.89
CA ASN A 10 -9.40 -37.00 10.74
C ASN A 10 -8.70 -36.66 12.06
N ILE A 11 -9.24 -37.05 13.21
CA ILE A 11 -8.62 -36.79 14.50
C ILE A 11 -7.54 -37.84 14.78
N VAL A 12 -6.39 -37.40 15.28
CA VAL A 12 -5.35 -38.29 15.79
C VAL A 12 -5.84 -38.94 17.08
N ILE A 13 -6.07 -40.26 17.04
CA ILE A 13 -6.53 -41.03 18.21
C ILE A 13 -5.37 -41.76 18.90
N TRP A 14 -4.26 -41.95 18.18
CA TRP A 14 -3.07 -42.60 18.73
C TRP A 14 -1.82 -42.20 17.93
N MET A 15 -0.66 -42.24 18.59
CA MET A 15 0.64 -42.00 17.97
C MET A 15 1.72 -42.92 18.56
N ASN A 16 2.74 -43.21 17.75
CA ASN A 16 3.91 -44.00 18.13
C ASN A 16 5.17 -43.45 17.48
N THR A 17 6.24 -43.35 18.27
CA THR A 17 7.51 -42.78 17.86
C THR A 17 8.42 -43.74 17.09
N ASP A 18 7.99 -44.99 16.84
CA ASP A 18 8.74 -45.97 16.05
C ASP A 18 9.14 -45.35 14.69
N PRO A 19 10.44 -45.39 14.34
CA PRO A 19 10.92 -44.86 13.08
C PRO A 19 10.49 -45.72 11.87
N ASN A 20 10.15 -46.99 12.07
CA ASN A 20 9.68 -47.87 11.00
C ASN A 20 8.20 -47.64 10.73
N ARG A 21 7.81 -47.75 9.46
CA ARG A 21 6.41 -47.67 9.07
C ARG A 21 5.66 -48.89 9.60
N LEU A 22 4.59 -48.63 10.36
CA LEU A 22 3.67 -49.64 10.85
C LEU A 22 2.49 -49.80 9.88
N THR A 23 1.86 -50.97 9.90
CA THR A 23 0.73 -51.30 9.01
C THR A 23 -0.24 -52.29 9.66
N GLY A 24 -1.53 -52.13 9.38
CA GLY A 24 -2.55 -53.16 9.61
C GLY A 24 -3.03 -53.29 11.06
N VAL A 25 -3.72 -54.39 11.35
CA VAL A 25 -4.43 -54.62 12.62
C VAL A 25 -3.52 -54.84 13.83
N GLU A 26 -2.27 -55.24 13.62
CA GLU A 26 -1.31 -55.48 14.72
C GLU A 26 -0.70 -54.17 15.26
N THR A 27 -1.01 -53.03 14.64
CA THR A 27 -0.43 -51.73 14.98
C THR A 27 -0.90 -51.20 16.34
N TRP A 28 -2.14 -51.48 16.71
CA TRP A 28 -2.77 -51.02 17.95
C TRP A 28 -3.91 -51.95 18.34
N ALA A 29 -4.03 -52.28 19.63
CA ALA A 29 -4.97 -53.30 20.11
C ALA A 29 -6.45 -53.00 19.78
N ASN A 30 -6.80 -51.72 19.61
CA ASN A 30 -8.16 -51.29 19.26
C ASN A 30 -8.27 -50.84 17.79
N PHE A 31 -7.30 -51.19 16.94
CA PHE A 31 -7.34 -50.83 15.54
C PHE A 31 -8.53 -51.51 14.85
N ASP A 32 -9.22 -50.72 14.04
CA ASP A 32 -10.39 -51.15 13.28
C ASP A 32 -10.15 -50.63 11.87
N PRO A 33 -9.87 -51.50 10.89
CA PRO A 33 -9.58 -51.07 9.53
C PRO A 33 -10.75 -50.34 8.87
N ASP A 34 -11.97 -50.47 9.37
CA ASP A 34 -13.14 -49.77 8.82
C ASP A 34 -13.27 -48.34 9.35
N GLN A 35 -12.71 -48.06 10.54
CA GLN A 35 -12.80 -46.75 11.20
C GLN A 35 -11.46 -46.00 11.20
N HIS A 36 -10.34 -46.71 11.10
CA HIS A 36 -9.02 -46.18 11.40
C HIS A 36 -8.06 -46.32 10.21
N GLU A 37 -7.12 -45.39 10.11
CA GLU A 37 -6.04 -45.40 9.13
C GLU A 37 -4.69 -45.22 9.83
N VAL A 38 -3.69 -45.99 9.43
CA VAL A 38 -2.31 -45.86 9.93
C VAL A 38 -1.53 -44.95 8.99
N ILE A 39 -1.00 -43.85 9.52
CA ILE A 39 -0.25 -42.85 8.78
C ILE A 39 1.18 -42.78 9.28
N TYR A 40 2.14 -42.85 8.37
CA TYR A 40 3.54 -42.59 8.66
C TYR A 40 3.90 -41.13 8.34
N SER A 41 4.54 -40.43 9.27
CA SER A 41 4.99 -39.06 9.08
C SER A 41 6.40 -38.85 9.64
N VAL A 42 7.20 -38.09 8.91
CA VAL A 42 8.59 -37.73 9.27
C VAL A 42 8.70 -36.26 9.69
N HIS A 43 7.90 -35.38 9.07
CA HIS A 43 8.04 -33.92 9.18
C HIS A 43 6.79 -33.20 9.69
N TYR A 44 5.77 -33.95 10.11
CA TYR A 44 4.53 -33.42 10.66
C TYR A 44 4.17 -34.16 11.96
N ASN A 45 3.94 -33.40 13.04
CA ASN A 45 3.77 -33.95 14.39
C ASN A 45 2.54 -33.40 15.12
N PRO A 46 1.32 -33.68 14.64
CA PRO A 46 0.10 -33.36 15.37
C PRO A 46 0.02 -34.17 16.66
N GLN A 47 -0.66 -33.62 17.67
CA GLN A 47 -0.88 -34.29 18.95
C GLN A 47 -2.17 -35.11 18.94
N ILE A 48 -2.29 -36.04 19.89
CA ILE A 48 -3.54 -36.80 20.10
C ILE A 48 -4.68 -35.81 20.39
N GLY A 49 -5.80 -35.98 19.70
CA GLY A 49 -6.96 -35.10 19.76
C GLY A 49 -6.95 -33.96 18.73
N GLU A 50 -5.84 -33.70 18.06
CA GLU A 50 -5.77 -32.71 16.98
C GLU A 50 -6.22 -33.32 15.65
N SER A 51 -6.68 -32.45 14.73
CA SER A 51 -6.93 -32.86 13.36
C SER A 51 -5.62 -33.11 12.63
N PHE A 52 -5.53 -34.25 11.94
CA PHE A 52 -4.43 -34.55 11.04
C PHE A 52 -4.65 -33.84 9.70
N ARG A 53 -3.91 -32.75 9.48
CA ARG A 53 -4.14 -31.83 8.35
C ARG A 53 -3.31 -32.15 7.11
N ALA A 54 -2.26 -32.96 7.24
CA ALA A 54 -1.38 -33.26 6.13
C ALA A 54 -2.09 -34.08 5.05
N GLU A 55 -1.78 -33.76 3.79
CA GLU A 55 -2.14 -34.63 2.68
C GLU A 55 -1.51 -36.01 2.87
N ILE A 56 -2.29 -37.07 2.64
CA ILE A 56 -1.86 -38.46 2.79
C ILE A 56 -1.81 -39.10 1.40
N ARG A 57 -0.68 -39.75 1.08
CA ARG A 57 -0.55 -40.61 -0.10
C ARG A 57 0.08 -41.93 0.30
N ASP A 58 -0.58 -43.03 -0.05
CA ASP A 58 -0.16 -44.39 0.28
C ASP A 58 0.18 -44.55 1.78
N GLY A 59 -0.64 -43.98 2.68
CA GLY A 59 -0.44 -44.01 4.13
C GLY A 59 0.78 -43.22 4.63
N ILE A 60 1.30 -42.27 3.84
CA ILE A 60 2.42 -41.41 4.19
C ILE A 60 1.97 -39.95 4.13
N ALA A 61 2.20 -39.22 5.21
CA ALA A 61 1.99 -37.77 5.27
C ALA A 61 2.99 -37.06 4.36
N GLN A 62 2.47 -36.22 3.48
CA GLN A 62 3.28 -35.44 2.57
C GLN A 62 3.93 -34.25 3.29
N VAL A 63 5.11 -33.85 2.79
CA VAL A 63 5.79 -32.63 3.25
C VAL A 63 4.94 -31.42 2.88
N PHE A 64 4.78 -30.49 3.82
CA PHE A 64 4.12 -29.23 3.54
C PHE A 64 4.97 -28.38 2.59
N ILE A 65 4.36 -27.88 1.52
CA ILE A 65 4.99 -26.93 0.61
C ILE A 65 4.48 -25.54 0.99
N PRO A 66 5.35 -24.57 1.34
CA PRO A 66 4.94 -23.22 1.68
C PRO A 66 4.05 -22.60 0.61
N LYS A 67 2.97 -21.95 1.04
CA LYS A 67 2.00 -21.30 0.16
C LYS A 67 1.87 -19.83 0.49
N ASN A 68 1.77 -19.00 -0.55
CA ASN A 68 1.43 -17.60 -0.36
C ASN A 68 -0.09 -17.48 -0.19
N VAL A 69 -0.51 -16.64 0.74
CA VAL A 69 -1.88 -16.16 0.81
C VAL A 69 -1.85 -14.65 0.91
N TYR A 70 -2.91 -14.02 0.41
CA TYR A 70 -3.01 -12.57 0.25
C TYR A 70 -4.28 -12.08 0.93
N ASN A 71 -4.18 -11.01 1.72
CA ASN A 71 -5.34 -10.36 2.29
C ASN A 71 -6.20 -9.77 1.17
N LYS A 72 -7.48 -10.14 1.09
CA LYS A 72 -8.39 -9.79 -0.01
C LYS A 72 -8.62 -8.28 -0.19
N THR A 73 -8.38 -7.48 0.84
CA THR A 73 -8.63 -6.03 0.80
C THR A 73 -7.35 -5.23 0.58
N SER A 74 -6.24 -5.64 1.21
CA SER A 74 -4.98 -4.89 1.15
C SER A 74 -3.98 -5.45 0.13
N GLY A 75 -4.19 -6.68 -0.36
CA GLY A 75 -3.21 -7.40 -1.18
C GLY A 75 -1.95 -7.82 -0.41
N GLN A 76 -1.91 -7.63 0.91
CA GLN A 76 -0.74 -7.97 1.71
C GLN A 76 -0.50 -9.48 1.71
N LYS A 77 0.71 -9.88 1.32
CA LYS A 77 1.15 -11.27 1.31
C LYS A 77 1.58 -11.74 2.69
N ARG A 78 1.16 -12.95 3.08
CA ARG A 78 1.85 -13.80 4.06
C ARG A 78 2.11 -15.18 3.49
N VAL A 79 2.89 -15.98 4.22
CA VAL A 79 3.26 -17.33 3.80
C VAL A 79 2.80 -18.32 4.86
N LEU A 80 1.99 -19.30 4.46
CA LEU A 80 1.73 -20.50 5.25
C LEU A 80 3.01 -21.33 5.24
N GLN A 81 3.51 -21.72 6.41
CA GLN A 81 4.77 -22.44 6.60
C GLN A 81 4.57 -23.91 7.01
N SER A 82 3.39 -24.25 7.49
CA SER A 82 3.05 -25.59 7.97
C SER A 82 1.58 -25.93 7.72
N TRP A 83 1.25 -27.21 7.91
CA TRP A 83 -0.14 -27.70 7.88
C TRP A 83 -1.04 -27.04 8.93
N GLU A 84 -0.48 -26.46 9.99
CA GLU A 84 -1.23 -25.74 11.03
C GLU A 84 -1.53 -24.29 10.66
N ASP A 85 -0.80 -23.73 9.69
CA ASP A 85 -1.10 -22.40 9.17
C ASP A 85 -2.30 -22.50 8.24
N GLN A 86 -3.49 -22.19 8.76
CA GLN A 86 -4.71 -22.20 7.96
C GLN A 86 -4.92 -20.84 7.27
N ILE A 87 -5.45 -20.88 6.06
CA ILE A 87 -5.98 -19.70 5.39
C ILE A 87 -7.27 -19.25 6.08
N ASP A 88 -7.40 -17.96 6.35
CA ASP A 88 -8.69 -17.38 6.72
C ASP A 88 -9.49 -17.12 5.44
N SER A 89 -10.37 -18.06 5.09
CA SER A 89 -11.14 -17.97 3.85
C SER A 89 -12.09 -16.77 3.78
N GLU A 90 -12.37 -16.08 4.90
CA GLU A 90 -13.16 -14.85 4.88
C GLU A 90 -12.31 -13.69 4.37
N THR A 91 -11.08 -13.55 4.88
CA THR A 91 -10.22 -12.38 4.67
C THR A 91 -9.05 -12.59 3.72
N GLU A 92 -8.77 -13.84 3.32
CA GLU A 92 -7.58 -14.21 2.53
C GLU A 92 -7.91 -15.07 1.30
N THR A 93 -7.02 -15.01 0.31
CA THR A 93 -7.08 -15.80 -0.92
C THR A 93 -5.69 -16.35 -1.28
N GLU A 94 -5.64 -17.50 -1.96
CA GLU A 94 -4.41 -18.00 -2.59
C GLU A 94 -4.12 -17.31 -3.93
N ASP A 95 -5.12 -16.60 -4.50
CA ASP A 95 -4.98 -15.89 -5.77
C ASP A 95 -4.01 -14.71 -5.64
N GLU A 96 -3.00 -14.66 -6.49
CA GLU A 96 -2.03 -13.57 -6.50
C GLU A 96 -2.60 -12.28 -7.12
N PRO A 97 -2.40 -11.10 -6.51
CA PRO A 97 -2.78 -9.82 -7.09
C PRO A 97 -2.19 -9.59 -8.47
N ALA A 98 -2.90 -8.87 -9.34
CA ALA A 98 -2.39 -8.56 -10.67
C ALA A 98 -1.14 -7.67 -10.58
N THR A 99 -0.21 -7.86 -11.51
CA THR A 99 1.04 -7.10 -11.61
C THR A 99 1.12 -6.33 -12.91
N ASP A 100 1.89 -5.25 -12.92
CA ASP A 100 2.20 -4.48 -14.12
C ASP A 100 3.27 -5.18 -14.99
N ALA A 101 3.64 -4.56 -16.11
CA ALA A 101 4.67 -5.09 -17.01
C ALA A 101 6.06 -5.24 -16.35
N LYS A 102 6.30 -4.60 -15.20
CA LYS A 102 7.53 -4.69 -14.41
C LYS A 102 7.41 -5.70 -13.26
N LYS A 103 6.31 -6.46 -13.20
CA LYS A 103 5.98 -7.41 -12.13
C LYS A 103 5.77 -6.74 -10.75
N ALA A 104 5.49 -5.44 -10.72
CA ALA A 104 5.07 -4.76 -9.50
C ALA A 104 3.56 -4.93 -9.32
N VAL A 105 3.11 -5.16 -8.08
CA VAL A 105 1.67 -5.29 -7.77
C VAL A 105 0.95 -3.99 -8.12
N ILE A 106 -0.14 -4.09 -8.87
CA ILE A 106 -0.99 -2.95 -9.19
C ILE A 106 -1.66 -2.47 -7.89
N PRO A 107 -1.58 -1.18 -7.52
CA PRO A 107 -2.17 -0.69 -6.28
C PRO A 107 -3.71 -0.65 -6.33
N ASN A 108 -4.33 -0.53 -5.16
CA ASN A 108 -5.79 -0.35 -4.99
C ASN A 108 -6.62 -1.53 -5.52
N GLN A 109 -6.09 -2.76 -5.43
CA GLN A 109 -6.82 -3.96 -5.82
C GLN A 109 -7.57 -4.59 -4.64
N ILE A 110 -8.76 -5.13 -4.91
CA ILE A 110 -9.52 -5.98 -3.99
C ILE A 110 -9.86 -7.31 -4.67
N HIS A 111 -9.92 -8.39 -3.89
CA HIS A 111 -10.30 -9.70 -4.38
C HIS A 111 -11.82 -9.88 -4.33
N THR A 112 -12.38 -10.34 -5.44
CA THR A 112 -13.80 -10.65 -5.60
C THR A 112 -13.98 -12.09 -6.06
N LYS A 113 -15.23 -12.53 -6.23
CA LYS A 113 -15.52 -13.85 -6.80
C LYS A 113 -14.96 -14.05 -8.21
N SER A 114 -14.70 -12.96 -8.93
CA SER A 114 -14.12 -12.98 -10.29
C SER A 114 -12.59 -12.79 -10.29
N GLY A 115 -11.95 -12.79 -9.11
CA GLY A 115 -10.54 -12.49 -8.92
C GLY A 115 -10.28 -11.04 -8.51
N TRP A 116 -9.03 -10.60 -8.67
CA TRP A 116 -8.59 -9.26 -8.33
C TRP A 116 -9.11 -8.21 -9.31
N ILE A 117 -9.70 -7.14 -8.78
CA ILE A 117 -10.12 -5.96 -9.54
C ILE A 117 -9.57 -4.71 -8.88
N ILE A 118 -9.42 -3.63 -9.65
CA ILE A 118 -9.11 -2.32 -9.09
C ILE A 118 -10.37 -1.77 -8.42
N ASP A 119 -10.27 -1.45 -7.14
CA ASP A 119 -11.35 -0.80 -6.40
C ASP A 119 -11.40 0.69 -6.74
N LEU A 120 -12.54 1.11 -7.28
CA LEU A 120 -12.75 2.50 -7.72
C LEU A 120 -12.60 3.48 -6.56
N VAL A 121 -13.13 3.15 -5.37
CA VAL A 121 -13.13 4.05 -4.21
C VAL A 121 -11.71 4.24 -3.68
N GLN A 122 -10.97 3.16 -3.45
CA GLN A 122 -9.57 3.22 -3.03
C GLN A 122 -8.70 3.95 -4.05
N LYS A 123 -8.93 3.74 -5.35
CA LYS A 123 -8.19 4.45 -6.40
C LYS A 123 -8.49 5.96 -6.41
N LYS A 124 -9.75 6.37 -6.26
CA LYS A 124 -10.12 7.79 -6.12
C LYS A 124 -9.43 8.42 -4.91
N ASP A 125 -9.51 7.76 -3.75
CA ASP A 125 -8.89 8.25 -2.51
C ASP A 125 -7.37 8.38 -2.65
N PHE A 126 -6.72 7.42 -3.30
CA PHE A 126 -5.30 7.47 -3.61
C PHE A 126 -4.95 8.68 -4.49
N LEU A 127 -5.67 8.89 -5.60
CA LEU A 127 -5.43 10.01 -6.52
C LEU A 127 -5.68 11.36 -5.86
N ILE A 128 -6.74 11.50 -5.04
CA ILE A 128 -7.03 12.73 -4.29
C ILE A 128 -5.90 13.06 -3.31
N LYS A 129 -5.37 12.06 -2.59
CA LYS A 129 -4.21 12.24 -1.70
C LYS A 129 -2.97 12.68 -2.48
N LEU A 130 -2.73 12.09 -3.65
CA LEU A 130 -1.61 12.46 -4.52
C LEU A 130 -1.74 13.90 -5.03
N VAL A 131 -2.93 14.32 -5.47
CA VAL A 131 -3.21 15.71 -5.87
C VAL A 131 -2.96 16.70 -4.72
N ASN A 132 -3.37 16.36 -3.50
CA ASN A 132 -3.08 17.20 -2.33
C ASN A 132 -1.56 17.31 -2.08
N SER A 133 -0.83 16.19 -2.19
CA SER A 133 0.62 16.17 -2.03
C SER A 133 1.35 17.00 -3.10
N ILE A 134 0.92 16.91 -4.36
CA ILE A 134 1.49 17.72 -5.46
C ILE A 134 1.22 19.21 -5.18
N CYS A 135 -0.03 19.57 -4.86
CA CYS A 135 -0.38 20.95 -4.53
C CYS A 135 0.47 21.53 -3.38
N GLU A 136 0.67 20.78 -2.30
CA GLU A 136 1.53 21.22 -1.19
C GLU A 136 2.99 21.40 -1.63
N SER A 137 3.51 20.47 -2.44
CA SER A 137 4.86 20.57 -3.03
C SER A 137 4.99 21.84 -3.88
N GLU A 138 4.04 22.11 -4.77
CA GLU A 138 4.05 23.28 -5.65
C GLU A 138 3.94 24.61 -4.88
N ILE A 139 3.10 24.67 -3.83
CA ILE A 139 2.96 25.86 -2.97
C ILE A 139 4.27 26.17 -2.24
N THR A 140 5.00 25.13 -1.85
CA THR A 140 6.25 25.27 -1.09
C THR A 140 7.49 25.37 -1.98
N ALA A 141 7.39 25.01 -3.25
CA ALA A 141 8.46 25.06 -4.23
C ALA A 141 8.96 26.48 -4.53
N GLY A 142 8.21 27.53 -4.17
CA GLY A 142 8.56 28.92 -4.44
C GLY A 142 7.76 29.53 -5.58
N PHE A 143 8.06 30.77 -5.90
CA PHE A 143 7.40 31.50 -6.99
C PHE A 143 8.31 32.56 -7.59
N ILE A 144 7.98 33.02 -8.79
CA ILE A 144 8.69 34.08 -9.49
C ILE A 144 7.92 35.38 -9.32
N SER A 145 8.62 36.46 -8.98
CA SER A 145 8.09 37.83 -9.01
C SER A 145 9.04 38.74 -9.76
N SER A 146 8.49 39.73 -10.46
CA SER A 146 9.26 40.75 -11.19
C SER A 146 9.33 42.09 -10.47
N ALA A 147 9.05 42.13 -9.15
CA ALA A 147 8.99 43.36 -8.36
C ALA A 147 10.27 44.22 -8.41
N LEU A 148 11.43 43.60 -8.59
CA LEU A 148 12.72 44.30 -8.73
C LEU A 148 13.00 44.78 -10.18
N GLY A 149 12.01 44.76 -11.07
CA GLY A 149 12.14 45.11 -12.49
C GLY A 149 12.67 43.98 -13.37
N ALA A 150 12.95 42.81 -12.79
CA ALA A 150 13.32 41.58 -13.49
C ALA A 150 12.83 40.36 -12.71
N PRO A 151 12.58 39.21 -13.38
CA PRO A 151 12.21 37.97 -12.71
C PRO A 151 13.22 37.54 -11.66
N HIS A 152 12.75 37.35 -10.43
CA HIS A 152 13.50 36.75 -9.33
C HIS A 152 12.64 35.65 -8.71
N PHE A 153 13.30 34.58 -8.30
CA PHE A 153 12.67 33.48 -7.58
C PHE A 153 12.73 33.72 -6.08
N TYR A 154 11.60 33.47 -5.41
CA TYR A 154 11.42 33.58 -3.97
C TYR A 154 11.06 32.20 -3.41
N SER A 155 11.76 31.81 -2.34
CA SER A 155 11.39 30.60 -1.60
C SER A 155 10.04 30.81 -0.90
N SER A 156 9.30 29.72 -0.70
CA SER A 156 7.91 29.78 -0.22
C SER A 156 7.62 28.61 0.73
N ASP A 157 8.60 28.19 1.54
CA ASP A 157 8.26 27.33 2.66
C ASP A 157 7.31 28.04 3.65
N ARG A 158 6.85 27.34 4.69
CA ARG A 158 5.85 27.90 5.61
C ARG A 158 6.36 29.15 6.35
N ASP A 159 7.65 29.18 6.69
CA ASP A 159 8.26 30.32 7.39
C ASP A 159 8.49 31.48 6.42
N ASP A 160 8.93 31.20 5.19
CA ASP A 160 9.07 32.20 4.12
C ASP A 160 7.73 32.89 3.83
N GLN A 161 6.64 32.13 3.72
CA GLN A 161 5.29 32.67 3.52
C GLN A 161 4.88 33.59 4.68
N LEU A 162 5.08 33.16 5.93
CA LEU A 162 4.73 33.95 7.11
C LEU A 162 5.58 35.24 7.19
N ASN A 163 6.88 35.11 6.95
CA ASN A 163 7.82 36.23 6.93
C ASN A 163 7.45 37.25 5.85
N LEU A 164 7.08 36.80 4.65
CA LEU A 164 6.67 37.68 3.56
C LEU A 164 5.40 38.46 3.88
N VAL A 165 4.40 37.83 4.51
CA VAL A 165 3.18 38.51 5.00
C VAL A 165 3.54 39.61 6.01
N GLY A 166 4.44 39.31 6.95
CA GLY A 166 4.93 40.28 7.93
C GLY A 166 5.64 41.47 7.26
N LEU A 167 6.59 41.19 6.37
CA LEU A 167 7.37 42.22 5.67
C LEU A 167 6.50 43.09 4.76
N GLY A 168 5.54 42.50 4.04
CA GLY A 168 4.61 43.25 3.19
C GLY A 168 3.72 44.23 3.95
N SER A 169 3.52 43.99 5.27
CA SER A 169 2.68 44.83 6.14
C SER A 169 3.42 46.02 6.76
N LEU A 170 4.75 46.06 6.71
CA LEU A 170 5.57 47.09 7.38
C LEU A 170 5.47 48.49 6.73
N ASN A 171 4.98 48.58 5.49
CA ASN A 171 4.92 49.82 4.72
C ASN A 171 6.27 50.55 4.60
N SER A 172 7.39 49.81 4.65
CA SER A 172 8.75 50.33 4.62
C SER A 172 9.62 49.53 3.65
N SER A 173 10.78 50.10 3.28
CA SER A 173 11.77 49.37 2.50
C SER A 173 12.41 48.28 3.35
N VAL A 174 12.54 47.07 2.79
CA VAL A 174 13.07 45.90 3.49
C VAL A 174 14.15 45.20 2.67
N SER A 175 15.06 44.51 3.36
CA SER A 175 16.01 43.61 2.70
C SER A 175 15.44 42.19 2.74
N TYR A 176 15.18 41.61 1.59
CA TYR A 176 14.56 40.27 1.49
C TYR A 176 15.32 39.38 0.50
N LYS A 177 15.36 38.08 0.80
CA LYS A 177 16.20 37.11 0.10
C LYS A 177 15.49 36.62 -1.17
N CYS A 178 16.16 36.73 -2.31
CA CYS A 178 15.67 36.20 -3.58
C CYS A 178 16.81 35.68 -4.45
N THR A 179 16.47 34.91 -5.48
CA THR A 179 17.41 34.32 -6.43
C THR A 179 17.23 34.98 -7.79
N ASP A 180 18.30 35.49 -8.38
CA ASP A 180 18.24 36.08 -9.72
C ASP A 180 18.37 35.04 -10.84
N GLN A 181 18.33 35.51 -12.09
CA GLN A 181 18.43 34.69 -13.30
C GLN A 181 19.75 33.91 -13.41
N ASN A 182 20.81 34.35 -12.70
CA ASN A 182 22.09 33.64 -12.66
C ASN A 182 22.14 32.58 -11.53
N GLY A 183 21.01 32.35 -10.83
CA GLY A 183 20.94 31.44 -9.69
C GLY A 183 21.53 32.01 -8.40
N ILE A 184 21.83 33.32 -8.33
CA ILE A 184 22.49 33.92 -7.16
C ILE A 184 21.45 34.32 -6.11
N LYS A 185 21.38 33.54 -5.03
CA LYS A 185 20.51 33.80 -3.87
C LYS A 185 21.18 34.77 -2.88
N LYS A 186 20.63 35.98 -2.74
CA LYS A 186 21.12 37.00 -1.78
C LYS A 186 20.00 37.92 -1.31
N TYR A 187 20.25 38.63 -0.22
CA TYR A 187 19.39 39.71 0.23
C TYR A 187 19.48 40.91 -0.72
N ARG A 188 18.32 41.43 -1.15
CA ARG A 188 18.19 42.63 -1.98
C ARG A 188 17.18 43.57 -1.33
N ASN A 189 17.45 44.87 -1.43
CA ASN A 189 16.52 45.89 -0.95
C ASN A 189 15.29 45.96 -1.87
N HIS A 190 14.11 45.92 -1.27
CA HIS A 190 12.82 46.15 -1.89
C HIS A 190 12.23 47.43 -1.31
N THR A 191 11.64 48.31 -2.13
CA THR A 191 10.77 49.37 -1.60
C THR A 191 9.51 48.77 -0.98
N SER A 192 8.75 49.58 -0.25
CA SER A 192 7.44 49.22 0.30
C SER A 192 6.51 48.65 -0.77
N GLU A 193 6.48 49.27 -1.95
CA GLU A 193 5.66 48.83 -3.10
C GLU A 193 6.16 47.52 -3.68
N GLN A 194 7.49 47.35 -3.80
CA GLN A 194 8.09 46.14 -4.35
C GLN A 194 7.84 44.93 -3.47
N ILE A 195 8.02 45.03 -2.14
CA ILE A 195 7.76 43.87 -1.27
C ILE A 195 6.26 43.52 -1.23
N LYS A 196 5.36 44.51 -1.31
CA LYS A 196 3.92 44.26 -1.47
C LYS A 196 3.61 43.55 -2.78
N GLN A 197 4.30 43.91 -3.87
CA GLN A 197 4.16 43.19 -5.13
C GLN A 197 4.62 41.73 -4.99
N VAL A 198 5.76 41.47 -4.35
CA VAL A 198 6.21 40.08 -4.08
C VAL A 198 5.16 39.30 -3.29
N LEU A 199 4.59 39.90 -2.25
CA LEU A 199 3.51 39.30 -1.47
C LEU A 199 2.28 38.99 -2.35
N ASN A 200 1.85 39.94 -3.18
CA ASN A 200 0.69 39.76 -4.06
C ASN A 200 0.93 38.67 -5.12
N ASP A 201 2.11 38.63 -5.74
CA ASP A 201 2.48 37.63 -6.73
C ASP A 201 2.49 36.22 -6.10
N GLY A 202 3.06 36.08 -4.89
CA GLY A 202 3.04 34.83 -4.13
C GLY A 202 1.63 34.40 -3.72
N ALA A 203 0.78 35.35 -3.30
CA ALA A 203 -0.62 35.08 -2.98
C ALA A 203 -1.42 34.66 -4.22
N ALA A 204 -1.21 35.30 -5.37
CA ALA A 204 -1.85 34.94 -6.63
C ALA A 204 -1.43 33.54 -7.09
N ARG A 205 -0.12 33.22 -7.00
CA ARG A 205 0.40 31.89 -7.30
C ARG A 205 -0.23 30.83 -6.41
N LYS A 206 -0.26 31.05 -5.09
CA LYS A 206 -0.88 30.12 -4.13
C LYS A 206 -2.38 29.93 -4.41
N ALA A 207 -3.10 31.00 -4.73
CA ALA A 207 -4.53 30.92 -5.05
C ALA A 207 -4.78 30.08 -6.31
N PHE A 208 -3.98 30.28 -7.36
CA PHE A 208 -4.03 29.46 -8.58
C PHE A 208 -3.82 27.97 -8.28
N LEU A 209 -2.79 27.63 -7.51
CA LEU A 209 -2.48 26.24 -7.14
C LEU A 209 -3.61 25.59 -6.34
N LEU A 210 -4.17 26.31 -5.38
CA LEU A 210 -5.31 25.84 -4.58
C LEU A 210 -6.56 25.63 -5.43
N GLN A 211 -6.84 26.53 -6.37
CA GLN A 211 -7.97 26.40 -7.29
C GLN A 211 -7.80 25.19 -8.21
N LYS A 212 -6.61 24.99 -8.77
CA LYS A 212 -6.30 23.82 -9.59
C LYS A 212 -6.46 22.52 -8.80
N CYS A 213 -5.93 22.46 -7.59
CA CYS A 213 -6.09 21.33 -6.68
C CYS A 213 -7.57 21.03 -6.39
N ALA A 214 -8.38 22.06 -6.12
CA ALA A 214 -9.81 21.89 -5.90
C ALA A 214 -10.52 21.33 -7.15
N ASN A 215 -10.23 21.88 -8.33
CA ASN A 215 -10.83 21.44 -9.60
C ASN A 215 -10.49 19.97 -9.90
N LEU A 216 -9.22 19.57 -9.77
CA LEU A 216 -8.79 18.18 -9.98
C LEU A 216 -9.48 17.21 -9.02
N LYS A 217 -9.62 17.59 -7.74
CA LYS A 217 -10.35 16.75 -6.77
C LYS A 217 -11.82 16.61 -7.13
N SER A 218 -12.47 17.70 -7.58
CA SER A 218 -13.86 17.65 -8.03
C SER A 218 -14.04 16.78 -9.28
N GLU A 219 -13.11 16.86 -10.23
CA GLU A 219 -13.10 16.01 -11.44
C GLU A 219 -12.96 14.52 -11.06
N LEU A 220 -11.96 14.17 -10.25
CA LEU A 220 -11.74 12.79 -9.79
C LEU A 220 -12.95 12.22 -9.03
N GLN A 221 -13.61 13.05 -8.20
CA GLN A 221 -14.78 12.63 -7.43
C GLN A 221 -15.97 12.26 -8.33
N ALA A 222 -16.12 12.96 -9.46
CA ALA A 222 -17.26 12.83 -10.37
C ALA A 222 -17.15 11.66 -11.36
N ILE A 223 -15.97 11.04 -11.50
CA ILE A 223 -15.72 9.93 -12.43
C ILE A 223 -16.24 8.61 -11.85
N ASP A 224 -16.94 7.77 -12.61
CA ASP A 224 -17.52 6.51 -12.09
C ASP A 224 -16.85 5.23 -12.60
N THR A 225 -15.75 5.36 -13.35
CA THR A 225 -15.02 4.21 -13.90
C THR A 225 -13.51 4.31 -13.68
N VAL A 226 -12.85 3.16 -13.59
CA VAL A 226 -11.39 3.08 -13.39
C VAL A 226 -10.65 3.60 -14.62
N GLU A 227 -11.18 3.31 -15.81
CA GLU A 227 -10.62 3.68 -17.12
C GLU A 227 -10.66 5.19 -17.37
N GLU A 228 -11.66 5.89 -16.84
CA GLU A 228 -11.72 7.36 -16.90
C GLU A 228 -10.75 7.98 -15.91
N LEU A 229 -10.59 7.41 -14.70
CA LEU A 229 -9.60 7.90 -13.73
C LEU A 229 -8.17 7.85 -14.29
N ASP A 230 -7.83 6.80 -15.05
CA ASP A 230 -6.50 6.65 -15.67
C ASP A 230 -6.20 7.70 -16.75
N LYS A 231 -7.20 8.44 -17.22
CA LYS A 231 -7.04 9.49 -18.23
C LYS A 231 -6.83 10.88 -17.62
N VAL A 232 -7.05 11.05 -16.31
CA VAL A 232 -6.91 12.35 -15.65
C VAL A 232 -5.43 12.68 -15.46
N ASP A 233 -4.96 13.74 -16.10
CA ASP A 233 -3.60 14.25 -15.88
C ASP A 233 -3.55 15.11 -14.61
N ILE A 234 -3.06 14.52 -13.53
CA ILE A 234 -2.87 15.20 -12.24
C ILE A 234 -1.50 15.85 -12.10
N THR A 235 -0.58 15.64 -13.05
CA THR A 235 0.84 16.01 -12.94
C THR A 235 1.22 17.26 -13.73
N SER A 236 0.40 17.68 -14.69
CA SER A 236 0.72 18.81 -15.57
C SER A 236 -0.04 20.09 -15.25
N GLY A 237 0.45 21.22 -15.78
CA GLY A 237 -0.23 22.52 -15.74
C GLY A 237 -0.24 23.15 -14.34
N TRP A 238 0.73 22.77 -13.50
CA TRP A 238 0.91 23.37 -12.18
C TRP A 238 1.69 24.67 -12.23
N ASP A 239 2.34 25.03 -13.34
CA ASP A 239 3.13 26.27 -13.53
C ASP A 239 2.30 27.53 -13.80
#